data_AF-A0A6N9RAM5-F1
#
_entry.id   AF-A0A6N9RAM5-F1
#
_cell.length_a   1.000
_cell.length_b   1.000
_cell.length_c   1.000
_cell.angle_alpha   90.00
_cell.angle_beta   90.00
_cell.angle_gamma   90.00
#
_symmetry.space_group_name_H-M   'P 1'
#
loop_
_entity.id
_entity.type
_entity.pdbx_description
1 polymer ?
#
loop_
_entity_poly.entity_id
_entity_poly.type
_entity_poly.pdbx_seq_one_letter_code
_entity_poly.pdbx_strand_id
1 'polypeptide(L)'
;MNVFVGRPAVVVLGAGDVGSAVALALHRAGLAVVLCDEADPSWSRRGMAFTNAWYLGSAELDGDAAMFCASVKSIPLVLDGHRLIAATTWSWRGVARA
;
A
#
# COMPACT_ATOMS: atom_id res chain seq x y z
N MET A 1 5.69 3.89 -30.93
CA MET A 1 5.95 4.51 -29.62
C MET A 1 4.90 3.98 -28.66
N ASN A 2 5.27 3.05 -27.77
CA ASN A 2 4.34 2.44 -26.83
C ASN A 2 4.15 3.39 -25.64
N VAL A 3 3.06 4.16 -25.63
CA VAL A 3 2.61 4.82 -24.41
C VAL A 3 2.01 3.72 -23.54
N PHE A 4 2.70 3.30 -22.49
CA PHE A 4 2.08 2.50 -21.44
C PHE A 4 1.02 3.38 -20.79
N VAL A 5 -0.23 3.30 -21.24
CA VAL A 5 -1.37 3.99 -20.62
C VAL A 5 -1.74 3.23 -19.35
N GLY A 6 -0.89 3.34 -18.33
CA GLY A 6 -1.12 2.82 -16.98
C GLY A 6 -1.64 3.91 -16.05
N ARG A 7 -2.34 3.53 -14.99
CA ARG A 7 -2.71 4.45 -13.91
C ARG A 7 -1.45 5.07 -13.31
N PRO A 8 -1.39 6.39 -13.05
CA PRO A 8 -0.27 7.00 -12.35
C PRO A 8 -0.04 6.31 -11.01
N ALA A 9 1.19 5.92 -10.72
CA ALA A 9 1.55 5.26 -9.47
C ALA A 9 1.93 6.28 -8.39
N VAL A 10 1.48 6.05 -7.16
CA VAL A 10 1.82 6.86 -5.98
C VAL A 10 2.24 5.95 -4.84
N VAL A 11 3.30 6.35 -4.13
CA VAL A 11 3.75 5.72 -2.89
C VAL A 11 3.31 6.58 -1.72
N VAL A 12 2.55 5.99 -0.79
CA VAL A 12 2.15 6.62 0.46
C VAL A 12 2.99 6.00 1.58
N LEU A 13 3.62 6.84 2.39
CA LEU A 13 4.45 6.40 3.52
C LEU A 13 3.67 6.49 4.82
N GLY A 14 3.69 5.42 5.59
CA GLY A 14 2.95 5.24 6.84
C GLY A 14 1.58 4.58 6.62
N ALA A 15 1.35 3.42 7.23
CA ALA A 15 0.13 2.63 7.17
C ALA A 15 -0.82 2.90 8.35
N GLY A 16 -0.55 3.91 9.18
CA GLY A 16 -1.46 4.37 10.22
C GLY A 16 -2.71 5.09 9.68
N ASP A 17 -3.49 5.69 10.57
CA ASP A 17 -4.80 6.31 10.26
C ASP A 17 -4.72 7.29 9.06
N VAL A 18 -3.80 8.26 9.11
CA VAL A 18 -3.69 9.31 8.07
C VAL A 18 -3.22 8.75 6.74
N GLY A 19 -2.17 7.93 6.73
CA GLY A 19 -1.63 7.38 5.49
C GLY A 19 -2.60 6.39 4.84
N SER A 20 -3.35 5.62 5.64
CA SER A 20 -4.43 4.77 5.13
C SER A 20 -5.56 5.59 4.50
N ALA A 21 -5.97 6.70 5.12
CA ALA A 21 -6.99 7.58 4.56
C ALA A 21 -6.53 8.24 3.24
N VAL A 22 -5.26 8.69 3.16
CA VAL A 22 -4.66 9.22 1.93
C VAL A 22 -4.60 8.15 0.85
N ALA A 23 -4.16 6.94 1.19
CA ALA A 23 -4.09 5.81 0.26
C ALA A 23 -5.47 5.46 -0.30
N LEU A 24 -6.49 5.42 0.55
CA LEU A 24 -7.89 5.18 0.15
C LEU A 24 -8.40 6.27 -0.80
N ALA A 25 -8.18 7.55 -0.47
CA ALA A 25 -8.60 8.66 -1.31
C ALA A 25 -7.94 8.62 -2.70
N LEU A 26 -6.63 8.37 -2.76
CA LEU A 26 -5.89 8.25 -4.03
C LEU A 26 -6.32 7.01 -4.83
N HIS A 27 -6.59 5.89 -4.16
CA HIS A 27 -7.09 4.68 -4.79
C HIS A 27 -8.43 4.94 -5.49
N ARG A 28 -9.37 5.56 -4.75
CA ARG A 28 -10.70 5.97 -5.26
C ARG A 28 -10.62 7.02 -6.37
N ALA A 29 -9.56 7.84 -6.38
CA ALA A 29 -9.28 8.78 -7.46
C ALA A 29 -8.68 8.13 -8.72
N GLY A 30 -8.52 6.79 -8.75
CA GLY A 30 -8.04 6.08 -9.93
C GLY A 30 -6.51 5.98 -10.02
N LEU A 31 -5.77 6.23 -8.94
CA LEU A 31 -4.31 6.04 -8.93
C LEU A 31 -3.93 4.61 -8.50
N ALA A 32 -2.77 4.14 -8.93
CA ALA A 32 -2.20 2.87 -8.50
C ALA A 32 -1.39 3.11 -7.22
N VAL A 33 -1.93 2.72 -6.06
CA VAL A 33 -1.39 3.11 -4.76
C VAL A 33 -0.56 2.00 -4.14
N VAL A 34 0.67 2.32 -3.77
CA VAL A 34 1.53 1.50 -2.92
C VAL A 34 1.60 2.15 -1.54
N LEU A 35 1.10 1.48 -0.52
CA LEU A 35 1.21 1.87 0.87
C LEU A 35 2.44 1.20 1.49
N CYS A 36 3.37 2.00 1.96
CA CYS A 36 4.64 1.54 2.53
C CYS A 36 4.75 1.93 3.99
N ASP A 37 5.28 1.04 4.81
CA ASP A 37 5.63 1.30 6.21
C ASP A 37 6.81 0.41 6.63
N GLU A 38 7.27 0.54 7.87
CA GLU A 38 8.26 -0.35 8.48
C GLU A 38 7.73 -1.80 8.61
N ALA A 39 8.58 -2.73 9.02
CA ALA A 39 8.23 -4.14 9.11
C ALA A 39 7.18 -4.43 10.21
N ASP A 40 7.15 -3.59 11.25
CA ASP A 40 6.25 -3.69 12.40
C ASP A 40 5.63 -2.31 12.67
N PRO A 41 4.68 -1.88 11.82
CA PRO A 41 4.10 -0.55 11.92
C PRO A 41 3.27 -0.39 13.20
N SER A 42 3.29 0.81 13.79
CA SER A 42 2.58 1.07 15.05
C SER A 42 1.08 0.82 14.91
N TRP A 43 0.53 -0.07 15.74
CA TRP A 43 -0.85 -0.56 15.63
C TRP A 43 -1.76 0.00 16.74
N SER A 44 -2.00 1.31 16.74
CA SER A 44 -2.73 1.99 17.81
C SER A 44 -4.23 1.71 17.84
N ARG A 45 -4.86 1.48 16.68
CA ARG A 45 -6.31 1.21 16.55
C ARG A 45 -6.60 0.13 15.52
N ARG A 46 -7.02 -1.05 16.00
CA ARG A 46 -7.32 -2.20 15.13
C ARG A 46 -8.53 -1.91 14.23
N GLY A 47 -8.40 -2.22 12.94
CA GLY A 47 -9.50 -2.12 11.96
C GLY A 47 -9.83 -0.71 11.46
N MET A 48 -9.12 0.32 11.93
CA MET A 48 -9.35 1.72 11.49
C MET A 48 -8.35 2.20 10.42
N ALA A 49 -7.42 1.34 10.05
CA ALA A 49 -6.33 1.60 9.11
C ALA A 49 -5.94 0.31 8.38
N PHE A 50 -5.20 0.43 7.28
CA PHE A 50 -4.70 -0.71 6.51
C PHE A 50 -3.52 -1.44 7.19
N THR A 51 -3.11 -1.03 8.40
CA THR A 51 -2.02 -1.65 9.17
C THR A 51 -2.20 -3.16 9.34
N ASN A 52 -3.44 -3.65 9.40
CA ASN A 52 -3.74 -5.09 9.48
C ASN A 52 -3.13 -5.89 8.32
N ALA A 53 -2.85 -5.28 7.16
CA ALA A 53 -2.27 -5.97 6.01
C ALA A 53 -0.89 -6.56 6.35
N TRP A 54 -0.09 -5.90 7.18
CA TRP A 54 1.23 -6.40 7.62
C TRP A 54 1.14 -7.67 8.46
N TYR A 55 0.06 -7.84 9.21
CA TYR A 55 -0.08 -8.95 10.16
C TYR A 55 -0.96 -10.09 9.65
N LEU A 56 -1.98 -9.75 8.84
CA LEU A 56 -3.01 -10.70 8.36
C LEU A 56 -2.92 -10.96 6.86
N GLY A 57 -2.01 -10.30 6.15
CA GLY A 57 -1.86 -10.38 4.70
C GLY A 57 -2.81 -9.48 3.92
N SER A 58 -3.91 -9.02 4.54
CA SER A 58 -4.83 -8.04 3.95
C SER A 58 -5.51 -7.18 5.01
N ALA A 59 -6.09 -6.07 4.57
CA ALA A 59 -6.93 -5.21 5.39
C ALA A 59 -8.04 -4.59 4.55
N GLU A 60 -9.23 -4.43 5.12
CA GLU A 60 -10.33 -3.72 4.51
C GLU A 60 -10.59 -2.42 5.29
N LEU A 61 -10.88 -1.34 4.55
CA LEU A 61 -11.31 -0.07 5.09
C LEU A 61 -12.37 0.51 4.16
N ASP A 62 -13.57 0.73 4.70
CA ASP A 62 -14.69 1.33 3.98
C ASP A 62 -15.01 0.62 2.64
N GLY A 63 -14.94 -0.72 2.63
CA GLY A 63 -15.25 -1.56 1.47
C GLY A 63 -14.14 -1.71 0.42
N ASP A 64 -13.02 -0.99 0.59
CA ASP A 64 -11.82 -1.12 -0.25
C ASP A 64 -10.71 -1.88 0.52
N ALA A 65 -9.86 -2.60 -0.20
CA ALA A 65 -8.88 -3.49 0.42
C ALA A 65 -7.42 -3.16 0.06
N ALA A 66 -6.54 -3.34 1.04
CA ALA A 66 -5.10 -3.38 0.87
C ALA A 66 -4.59 -4.81 1.01
N MET A 67 -3.67 -5.21 0.13
CA MET A 67 -3.06 -6.54 0.12
C MET A 67 -1.56 -6.44 0.34
N PHE A 68 -1.04 -7.18 1.31
CA PHE A 68 0.38 -7.16 1.62
C PHE A 68 1.21 -7.93 0.59
N CYS A 69 2.26 -7.27 0.11
CA CYS A 69 3.24 -7.74 -0.84
C CYS A 69 4.56 -7.93 -0.10
N ALA A 70 4.94 -9.19 0.16
CA ALA A 70 6.24 -9.53 0.74
C ALA A 70 7.41 -9.31 -0.24
N SER A 71 7.12 -9.05 -1.53
CA SER A 71 8.11 -8.74 -2.55
C SER A 71 7.62 -7.59 -3.43
N VAL A 72 8.54 -6.69 -3.80
CA VAL A 72 8.27 -5.65 -4.80
C VAL A 72 7.80 -6.25 -6.13
N LYS A 73 8.23 -7.49 -6.45
CA LYS A 73 7.81 -8.19 -7.66
C LYS A 73 6.33 -8.56 -7.70
N SER A 74 5.65 -8.67 -6.56
CA SER A 74 4.21 -8.98 -6.51
C SER A 74 3.32 -7.75 -6.59
N ILE A 75 3.88 -6.54 -6.45
CA ILE A 75 3.12 -5.28 -6.47
C ILE A 75 2.35 -5.10 -7.79
N PRO A 76 2.95 -5.29 -8.99
CA PRO A 76 2.21 -5.11 -10.24
C PRO A 76 0.96 -5.97 -10.31
N LEU A 77 1.04 -7.23 -9.87
CA LEU A 77 -0.09 -8.16 -9.85
C LEU A 77 -1.26 -7.66 -8.99
N VAL A 78 -0.96 -7.04 -7.84
CA VAL A 78 -2.00 -6.47 -6.97
C VAL A 78 -2.63 -5.23 -7.60
N LEU A 79 -1.83 -4.40 -8.28
CA LEU A 79 -2.30 -3.15 -8.88
C LEU A 79 -3.07 -3.36 -10.20
N ASP A 80 -2.73 -4.41 -10.96
CA ASP A 80 -3.38 -4.77 -12.24
C ASP A 80 -4.88 -5.07 -12.07
N GLY A 81 -5.31 -5.49 -10.88
CA GLY A 81 -6.71 -5.78 -10.59
C GLY A 81 -7.59 -4.54 -10.43
N HIS A 82 -7.03 -3.33 -10.47
CA HIS A 82 -7.68 -2.03 -10.27
C HIS A 82 -8.44 -1.80 -8.94
N ARG A 83 -8.57 -2.82 -8.10
CA ARG A 83 -9.45 -2.84 -6.92
C ARG A 83 -8.71 -2.94 -5.59
N LEU A 84 -7.38 -2.93 -5.62
CA LEU A 84 -6.56 -3.14 -4.43
C LEU A 84 -5.48 -2.07 -4.31
N ILE A 85 -5.17 -1.77 -3.05
CA ILE A 85 -3.98 -1.03 -2.64
C ILE A 85 -2.88 -2.05 -2.37
N ALA A 86 -1.69 -1.86 -2.93
CA ALA A 86 -0.55 -2.73 -2.60
C ALA A 86 0.09 -2.24 -1.30
N ALA A 87 0.12 -3.07 -0.26
CA ALA A 87 0.81 -2.78 0.99
C ALA A 87 2.18 -3.45 0.98
N THR A 88 3.25 -2.82 1.44
CA THR A 88 4.57 -3.47 1.50
C THR A 88 5.50 -2.84 2.52
N THR A 89 6.42 -3.62 3.05
CA THR A 89 7.46 -3.08 3.93
C THR A 89 8.53 -2.35 3.13
N TRP A 90 8.88 -1.14 3.57
CA TRP A 90 10.08 -0.44 3.12
C TRP A 90 11.08 -0.32 4.27
N SER A 91 12.38 -0.49 4.01
CA SER A 91 13.43 -0.20 5.00
C SER A 91 14.39 0.85 4.46
N TRP A 92 14.39 2.04 5.07
CA TRP A 92 15.37 3.09 4.74
C TRP A 92 16.80 2.67 5.11
N ARG A 93 16.94 1.84 6.16
CA ARG A 93 18.23 1.33 6.64
C ARG A 93 19.00 0.50 5.60
N GLY A 94 18.32 -0.13 4.65
CA GLY A 94 18.96 -0.85 3.55
C GLY A 94 19.61 0.06 2.51
N VAL A 95 19.04 1.25 2.27
CA VAL A 95 19.53 2.23 1.30
C VAL A 95 20.63 3.11 1.90
N ALA A 96 20.52 3.48 3.18
CA ALA A 96 21.56 4.26 3.87
C ALA A 96 22.88 3.48 4.12
N ARG A 97 22.91 2.17 3.80
CA ARG A 97 24.10 1.31 3.90
C ARG A 97 24.65 0.85 2.54
N ALA A 98 24.05 1.27 1.44
CA ALA A 98 24.45 0.92 0.07
C ALA A 98 25.24 2.05 -0.59
#